data_AF-A0AAV0KWZ1-F1
#
_entry.id   AF-A0AAV0KWZ1-F1
#
_cell.length_a   1.000
_cell.length_b   1.000
_cell.length_c   1.000
_cell.angle_alpha   90.00
_cell.angle_beta   90.00
_cell.angle_gamma   90.00
#
_symmetry.space_group_name_H-M   'P 1'
#
loop_
_entity.id
_entity.type
_entity.pdbx_description
1 polymer ?
#
loop_
_entity_poly.entity_id
_entity_poly.type
_entity_poly.pdbx_seq_one_letter_code
_entity_poly.pdbx_strand_id
1 'polypeptide(L)'
;MILFEKFGFTHTGHVTISVSSVSVSSSINAPNPDPSGLGFFLLSEESLLQILLEIQQNPNFCVLGSKYVLNLFSFRDLSPPPLSSFNQSYPIPHPNEYSLFFANCAPETKVSMHVRTDVYNVDGDGSKDFLSAGQTQLPSLYTVCSIAYLVFMGFWIYLCLTNKRSVHRIHLLMAGLLLMKALNLICAAEDKHYVLIGTGWSFLKPFLQEKEKKVLMIVIPLQVLANVASVVIGETGPFIRDWVTWNQVFLLVDIICCCAIIFPIVWSIRSLRETSKTDGKAARNLAKLQLFRQFYILVIGYLYFTRIVVFALKTIAAYKYQWVSNAAEEAASLLFYAVMFYMFRPLEKNEYFVIDEEEEEAAEMALKDEEFEL
;
A
#
# COMPACT_ATOMS: atom_id res chain seq x y z
N MET A 1 5.28 -5.34 26.00
CA MET A 1 4.51 -4.16 25.53
C MET A 1 3.61 -4.57 24.38
N ILE A 2 2.48 -3.91 24.17
CA ILE A 2 1.48 -4.20 23.13
C ILE A 2 1.28 -2.92 22.30
N LEU A 3 1.43 -3.01 20.98
CA LEU A 3 1.14 -1.91 20.05
C LEU A 3 -0.37 -1.83 19.82
N PHE A 4 -0.96 -0.65 19.98
CA PHE A 4 -2.36 -0.40 19.66
C PHE A 4 -2.50 0.22 18.27
N GLU A 5 -1.81 1.33 18.03
CA GLU A 5 -1.96 2.08 16.78
C GLU A 5 -0.73 2.93 16.49
N LYS A 6 -0.45 3.18 15.20
CA LYS A 6 0.58 4.10 14.73
C LYS A 6 -0.11 5.25 13.97
N PHE A 7 0.14 6.48 14.39
CA PHE A 7 -0.58 7.65 13.87
C PHE A 7 0.33 8.87 13.69
N GLY A 8 0.15 9.59 12.57
CA GLY A 8 0.88 10.81 12.24
C GLY A 8 0.14 12.04 12.75
N PHE A 9 0.65 12.66 13.80
CA PHE A 9 0.04 13.83 14.42
C PHE A 9 0.52 15.14 13.81
N THR A 10 -0.40 16.09 13.74
CA THR A 10 -0.14 17.49 13.46
C THR A 10 -0.03 18.29 14.77
N HIS A 11 0.10 19.61 14.70
CA HIS A 11 0.15 20.47 15.88
C HIS A 11 -1.19 20.53 16.65
N THR A 12 -2.28 20.06 16.04
CA THR A 12 -3.60 19.96 16.66
C THR A 12 -3.95 18.52 17.07
N GLY A 13 -2.96 17.63 17.10
CA GLY A 13 -3.14 16.22 17.42
C GLY A 13 -3.59 15.97 18.85
N HIS A 14 -4.52 15.03 19.03
CA HIS A 14 -5.04 14.61 20.33
C HIS A 14 -5.13 13.08 20.42
N VAL A 15 -4.90 12.57 21.63
CA VAL A 15 -5.08 11.16 21.96
C VAL A 15 -6.00 11.05 23.15
N THR A 16 -7.11 10.36 23.00
CA THR A 16 -8.05 10.04 24.08
C THR A 16 -7.93 8.57 24.44
N ILE A 17 -7.76 8.29 25.74
CA ILE A 17 -7.70 6.94 26.27
C ILE A 17 -8.85 6.77 27.27
N SER A 18 -9.68 5.77 27.02
CA SER A 18 -10.74 5.34 27.92
C SER A 18 -10.53 3.86 28.26
N VAL A 19 -10.44 3.56 29.55
CA VAL A 19 -10.28 2.20 30.07
C VAL A 19 -11.39 1.91 31.07
N SER A 20 -11.99 0.73 31.03
CA SER A 20 -13.04 0.30 31.95
C SER A 20 -12.90 -1.18 32.31
N SER A 21 -13.48 -1.57 33.45
CA SER A 21 -13.47 -2.95 33.96
C SER A 21 -12.05 -3.49 34.14
N VAL A 22 -11.13 -2.65 34.63
CA VAL A 22 -9.74 -3.06 34.85
C VAL A 22 -9.66 -4.09 35.97
N SER A 23 -9.07 -5.23 35.66
CA SER A 23 -8.75 -6.29 36.61
C SER A 23 -7.29 -6.71 36.43
N VAL A 24 -6.57 -6.78 37.55
CA VAL A 24 -5.18 -7.23 37.60
C VAL A 24 -5.15 -8.46 38.51
N SER A 25 -4.70 -9.57 37.96
CA SER A 25 -4.42 -10.79 38.73
C SER A 25 -2.92 -11.02 38.75
N SER A 26 -2.36 -11.31 39.93
CA SER A 26 -0.95 -11.61 40.11
C SER A 26 -0.76 -13.03 40.64
N SER A 27 0.43 -13.58 40.43
CA SER A 27 0.83 -14.83 41.06
C SER A 27 0.95 -14.66 42.58
N ILE A 28 0.83 -15.77 43.32
CA ILE A 28 0.93 -15.82 44.79
C ILE A 28 2.26 -15.23 45.31
N ASN A 29 3.30 -15.18 44.47
CA ASN A 29 4.64 -14.71 44.82
C ASN A 29 4.82 -13.18 44.70
N ALA A 30 3.86 -12.46 44.09
CA ALA A 30 3.88 -11.00 43.94
C ALA A 30 2.48 -10.40 44.16
N PRO A 31 1.97 -10.36 45.41
CA PRO A 31 0.56 -10.11 45.69
C PRO A 31 0.07 -8.68 45.41
N ASN A 32 0.96 -7.71 45.18
CA ASN A 32 0.59 -6.33 44.84
C ASN A 32 1.58 -5.74 43.82
N PRO A 33 1.27 -5.76 42.52
CA PRO A 33 2.11 -5.09 41.52
C PRO A 33 2.03 -3.57 41.69
N ASP A 34 3.17 -2.88 41.51
CA ASP A 34 3.22 -1.42 41.53
C ASP A 34 2.36 -0.85 40.38
N PRO A 35 1.29 -0.09 40.67
CA PRO A 35 0.40 0.41 39.62
C PRO A 35 1.07 1.38 38.63
N SER A 36 2.25 1.95 38.91
CA SER A 36 2.98 2.72 37.88
C SER A 36 3.67 1.85 36.83
N GLY A 37 3.84 0.56 37.10
CA GLY A 37 4.43 -0.39 36.15
C GLY A 37 3.48 -0.76 35.01
N LEU A 38 2.24 -0.29 35.04
CA LEU A 38 1.19 -0.61 34.07
C LEU A 38 0.63 0.70 33.50
N GLY A 39 0.63 0.84 32.17
CA GLY A 39 0.18 2.10 31.58
C GLY A 39 0.33 2.19 30.07
N PHE A 40 -0.17 3.31 29.53
CA PHE A 40 -0.12 3.67 28.13
C PHE A 40 0.85 4.83 27.91
N PHE A 41 1.59 4.75 26.82
CA PHE A 41 2.55 5.78 26.42
C PHE A 41 2.62 5.88 24.90
N LEU A 42 3.06 7.04 24.43
CA LEU A 42 3.40 7.26 23.03
C LEU A 42 4.91 7.21 22.84
N LEU A 43 5.32 6.62 21.73
CA LEU A 43 6.72 6.49 21.34
C LEU A 43 6.87 6.92 19.88
N SER A 44 7.80 7.82 19.61
CA SER A 44 8.18 8.16 18.23
C SER A 44 9.14 7.13 17.64
N GLU A 45 9.17 7.02 16.32
CA GLU A 45 10.08 6.11 15.62
C GLU A 45 11.56 6.41 15.89
N GLU A 46 11.93 7.69 16.01
CA GLU A 46 13.29 8.12 16.33
C GLU A 46 13.74 7.68 17.74
N SER A 47 12.83 7.73 18.72
CA SER A 47 13.10 7.33 20.11
C SER A 47 13.11 5.81 20.29
N LEU A 48 12.55 5.05 19.35
CA LEU A 48 12.39 3.60 19.48
C LEU A 48 13.73 2.88 19.60
N LEU A 49 14.74 3.27 18.82
CA LEU A 49 16.08 2.68 18.88
C LEU A 49 16.71 2.87 20.27
N GLN A 50 16.55 4.06 20.85
CA GLN A 50 17.09 4.38 22.17
C GLN A 50 16.42 3.54 23.27
N ILE A 51 15.10 3.36 23.22
CA ILE A 51 14.37 2.49 24.14
C ILE A 51 14.80 1.03 24.01
N LEU A 52 15.01 0.53 22.79
CA LEU A 52 15.50 -0.84 22.58
C LEU A 52 16.89 -1.04 23.20
N LEU A 53 17.78 -0.06 23.09
CA LEU A 53 19.09 -0.09 23.73
C LEU A 53 18.97 -0.10 25.26
N GLU A 54 18.09 0.72 25.84
CA GLU A 54 17.84 0.75 27.30
C GLU A 54 17.32 -0.60 27.82
N ILE A 55 16.39 -1.24 27.09
CA ILE A 55 15.87 -2.58 27.42
C ILE A 55 16.97 -3.64 27.33
N GLN A 56 17.82 -3.58 26.29
CA GLN A 56 18.90 -4.56 26.11
C GLN A 56 19.99 -4.42 27.18
N GLN A 57 20.26 -3.20 27.64
CA GLN A 57 21.25 -2.93 28.69
C GLN A 57 20.74 -3.30 30.09
N ASN A 58 19.44 -3.15 30.36
CA ASN A 58 18.86 -3.44 31.66
C ASN A 58 17.59 -4.30 31.54
N PRO A 59 17.64 -5.60 31.87
CA PRO A 59 16.48 -6.49 31.74
C PRO A 59 15.33 -6.17 32.71
N ASN A 60 15.59 -5.42 33.79
CA ASN A 60 14.58 -4.97 34.75
C ASN A 60 14.05 -3.55 34.44
N PHE A 61 14.40 -2.99 33.28
CA PHE A 61 13.98 -1.66 32.88
C PHE A 61 12.48 -1.60 32.55
N CYS A 62 11.78 -0.62 33.12
CA CYS A 62 10.41 -0.31 32.76
C CYS A 62 10.34 0.88 31.81
N VAL A 63 9.82 0.66 30.60
CA VAL A 63 9.70 1.67 29.54
C VAL A 63 8.90 2.91 29.97
N LEU A 64 7.93 2.77 30.89
CA LEU A 64 7.12 3.87 31.41
C LEU A 64 7.93 4.91 32.21
N GLY A 65 9.11 4.53 32.70
CA GLY A 65 10.03 5.43 33.41
C GLY A 65 11.04 6.14 32.50
N SER A 66 11.04 5.89 31.19
CA SER A 66 11.98 6.52 30.27
C SER A 66 11.62 7.97 30.00
N LYS A 67 12.64 8.81 29.79
CA LYS A 67 12.47 10.19 29.35
C LYS A 67 12.14 10.33 27.85
N TYR A 68 12.28 9.26 27.08
CA TYR A 68 12.07 9.25 25.63
C TYR A 68 10.64 8.87 25.22
N VAL A 69 9.79 8.50 26.19
CA VAL A 69 8.37 8.23 25.97
C VAL A 69 7.52 9.38 26.46
N LEU A 70 6.40 9.62 25.79
CA LEU A 70 5.37 10.50 26.31
C LEU A 70 4.37 9.63 27.10
N ASN A 71 4.55 9.62 28.41
CA ASN A 71 3.65 8.88 29.31
C ASN A 71 2.26 9.55 29.31
N LEU A 72 1.22 8.76 29.06
CA LEU A 72 -0.15 9.23 29.01
C LEU A 72 -0.87 8.89 30.31
N PHE A 73 -1.07 7.60 30.57
CA PHE A 73 -1.93 7.09 31.64
C PHE A 73 -1.26 5.91 32.34
N SER A 74 -1.28 5.90 33.68
CA SER A 74 -0.81 4.78 34.48
C SER A 74 -1.93 4.21 35.36
N PHE A 75 -1.82 2.96 35.80
CA PHE A 75 -2.86 2.36 36.65
C PHE A 75 -2.94 3.00 38.05
N ARG A 76 -2.00 3.89 38.41
CA ARG A 76 -2.11 4.75 39.60
C ARG A 76 -3.29 5.71 39.52
N ASP A 77 -3.69 6.09 38.31
CA ASP A 77 -4.70 7.11 38.04
C ASP A 77 -6.11 6.50 37.88
N LEU A 78 -6.26 5.19 38.11
CA LEU A 78 -7.55 4.50 38.03
C LEU A 78 -8.49 4.93 39.15
N SER A 79 -9.78 5.06 38.83
CA SER A 79 -10.81 5.23 39.85
C SER A 79 -10.78 4.06 40.84
N PRO A 80 -11.07 4.28 42.13
CA PRO A 80 -11.13 3.18 43.10
C PRO A 80 -12.18 2.11 42.70
N PRO A 81 -11.98 0.85 43.12
CA PRO A 81 -12.97 -0.22 42.91
C PRO A 81 -14.35 0.20 43.44
N PRO A 82 -15.47 -0.19 42.80
CA PRO A 82 -15.62 -1.35 41.90
C PRO A 82 -15.57 -1.06 40.39
N LEU A 83 -15.53 0.20 39.95
CA LEU A 83 -15.64 0.55 38.52
C LEU A 83 -14.29 0.55 37.78
N SER A 84 -13.17 0.74 38.49
CA SER A 84 -11.78 0.73 37.98
C SER A 84 -11.67 1.21 36.52
N SER A 85 -11.88 2.51 36.33
CA SER A 85 -11.99 3.15 35.02
C SER A 85 -11.17 4.44 34.93
N PHE A 86 -10.89 4.85 33.71
CA PHE A 86 -10.16 6.08 33.39
C PHE A 86 -10.64 6.63 32.04
N ASN A 87 -10.76 7.94 31.89
CA ASN A 87 -11.07 8.59 30.62
C ASN A 87 -10.44 9.98 30.59
N GLN A 88 -9.45 10.18 29.71
CA GLN A 88 -8.76 11.45 29.55
C GLN A 88 -8.28 11.65 28.11
N SER A 89 -8.27 12.91 27.67
CA SER A 89 -7.67 13.34 26.41
C SER A 89 -6.38 14.12 26.65
N TYR A 90 -5.38 13.87 25.80
CA TYR A 90 -4.04 14.43 25.87
C TYR A 90 -3.71 15.15 24.55
N PRO A 91 -3.33 16.44 24.60
CA PRO A 91 -2.81 17.14 23.43
C PRO A 91 -1.39 16.68 23.12
N ILE A 92 -1.05 16.59 21.84
CA ILE A 92 0.28 16.18 21.40
C ILE A 92 1.23 17.38 21.38
N PRO A 93 2.38 17.33 22.09
CA PRO A 93 3.25 18.49 22.26
C PRO A 93 4.00 18.87 20.99
N HIS A 94 4.39 17.88 20.19
CA HIS A 94 5.19 18.08 18.99
C HIS A 94 4.63 17.24 17.84
N PRO A 95 4.51 17.79 16.62
CA PRO A 95 4.00 17.05 15.47
C PRO A 95 5.03 15.99 15.05
N ASN A 96 4.66 14.72 15.16
CA ASN A 96 5.46 13.60 14.68
C ASN A 96 4.55 12.37 14.46
N GLU A 97 5.12 11.31 13.92
CA GLU A 97 4.51 9.99 13.90
C GLU A 97 4.80 9.25 15.22
N TYR A 98 3.72 8.91 15.93
CA TYR A 98 3.79 8.23 17.21
C TYR A 98 3.05 6.90 17.17
N SER A 99 3.59 5.94 17.91
CA SER A 99 2.98 4.65 18.16
C SER A 99 2.46 4.61 19.60
N LEU A 100 1.18 4.28 19.76
CA LEU A 100 0.54 4.11 21.06
C LEU A 100 0.77 2.68 21.57
N PHE A 101 1.37 2.56 22.74
CA PHE A 101 1.69 1.30 23.36
C PHE A 101 1.06 1.15 24.74
N PHE A 102 0.72 -0.08 25.11
CA PHE A 102 0.51 -0.49 26.49
C PHE A 102 1.76 -1.25 27.00
N ALA A 103 2.26 -0.85 28.17
CA ALA A 103 3.32 -1.56 28.87
C ALA A 103 2.79 -2.26 30.12
N ASN A 104 3.25 -3.51 30.30
CA ASN A 104 3.19 -4.23 31.55
C ASN A 104 4.63 -4.51 32.01
N CYS A 105 5.10 -3.75 32.99
CA CYS A 105 6.40 -3.89 33.63
C CYS A 105 6.34 -4.69 34.95
N ALA A 106 5.20 -5.31 35.27
CA ALA A 106 5.03 -6.13 36.46
C ALA A 106 5.07 -7.62 36.05
N PRO A 107 6.19 -8.32 36.25
CA PRO A 107 6.30 -9.73 35.87
C PRO A 107 5.26 -10.58 36.62
N GLU A 108 4.81 -11.66 35.98
CA GLU A 108 3.80 -12.59 36.52
C GLU A 108 2.40 -11.99 36.78
N THR A 109 2.11 -10.82 36.21
CA THR A 109 0.77 -10.22 36.25
C THR A 109 0.00 -10.46 34.96
N LYS A 110 -1.31 -10.68 35.10
CA LYS A 110 -2.27 -10.72 34.00
C LYS A 110 -3.25 -9.57 34.15
N VAL A 111 -3.32 -8.74 33.12
CA VAL A 111 -4.19 -7.57 33.06
C VAL A 111 -5.33 -7.86 32.08
N SER A 112 -6.57 -7.63 32.51
CA SER A 112 -7.76 -7.68 31.66
C SER A 112 -8.54 -6.39 31.81
N MET A 113 -8.90 -5.77 30.69
CA MET A 113 -9.57 -4.47 30.63
C MET A 113 -10.25 -4.26 29.27
N HIS A 114 -11.28 -3.43 29.24
CA HIS A 114 -11.82 -2.88 28.00
C HIS A 114 -11.16 -1.54 27.71
N VAL A 115 -10.58 -1.40 26.52
CA VAL A 115 -9.82 -0.23 26.10
C VAL A 115 -10.47 0.37 24.87
N ARG A 116 -10.70 1.69 24.90
CA ARG A 116 -11.06 2.50 23.74
C ARG A 116 -10.04 3.62 23.60
N THR A 117 -9.44 3.70 22.42
CA THR A 117 -8.48 4.73 22.05
C THR A 117 -9.03 5.50 20.87
N ASP A 118 -9.10 6.82 20.99
CA ASP A 118 -9.43 7.70 19.87
C ASP A 118 -8.19 8.56 19.58
N VAL A 119 -7.58 8.40 18.41
CA VAL A 119 -6.45 9.22 17.93
C VAL A 119 -6.90 10.07 16.75
N TYR A 120 -6.69 11.38 16.82
CA TYR A 120 -7.19 12.29 15.79
C TYR A 120 -6.41 13.60 15.73
N ASN A 121 -6.44 14.24 14.57
CA ASN A 121 -6.09 15.64 14.38
C ASN A 121 -7.36 16.49 14.42
N VAL A 122 -7.20 17.79 14.65
CA VAL A 122 -8.34 18.74 14.59
C VAL A 122 -8.15 19.67 13.41
N ASP A 123 -9.15 19.74 12.55
CA ASP A 123 -9.19 20.62 11.38
C ASP A 123 -9.47 22.09 11.76
N GLY A 124 -9.30 23.00 10.80
CA GLY A 124 -9.51 24.44 11.04
C GLY A 124 -10.94 24.84 11.42
N ASP A 125 -11.93 24.01 11.12
CA ASP A 125 -13.34 24.15 11.50
C ASP A 125 -13.69 23.48 12.84
N GLY A 126 -12.72 22.80 13.46
CA GLY A 126 -12.88 22.05 14.70
C GLY A 126 -13.36 20.61 14.52
N SER A 127 -13.50 20.10 13.29
CA SER A 127 -13.79 18.68 13.07
C SER A 127 -12.61 17.79 13.45
N LYS A 128 -12.92 16.54 13.82
CA LYS A 128 -11.90 15.53 14.12
C LYS A 128 -11.54 14.78 12.84
N ASP A 129 -10.28 14.85 12.46
CA ASP A 129 -9.71 14.05 11.38
C ASP A 129 -9.01 12.82 11.96
N PHE A 130 -9.57 11.65 11.68
CA PHE A 130 -9.04 10.36 12.11
C PHE A 130 -8.04 9.77 11.10
N LEU A 131 -7.69 10.50 10.04
CA LEU A 131 -6.60 10.13 9.15
C LEU A 131 -5.27 10.66 9.68
N SER A 132 -4.25 9.80 9.59
CA SER A 132 -2.87 10.19 9.82
C SER A 132 -2.48 11.33 8.87
N ALA A 133 -1.64 12.27 9.31
CA ALA A 133 -1.26 13.45 8.54
C ALA A 133 -0.79 13.14 7.10
N GLY A 134 -0.10 12.00 6.90
CA GLY A 134 0.38 11.54 5.59
C GLY A 134 -0.69 10.91 4.68
N GLN A 135 -1.90 10.70 5.20
CA GLN A 135 -2.99 9.98 4.52
C GLN A 135 -4.18 10.88 4.17
N THR A 136 -4.26 12.08 4.73
CA THR A 136 -5.36 13.05 4.53
C THR A 136 -5.66 13.34 3.05
N GLN A 137 -4.64 13.38 2.19
CA GLN A 137 -4.79 13.67 0.77
C GLN A 137 -5.22 12.44 -0.06
N LEU A 138 -5.06 11.23 0.47
CA LEU A 138 -5.26 9.98 -0.29
C LEU A 138 -6.70 9.75 -0.78
N PRO A 139 -7.77 10.03 -0.01
CA PRO A 139 -9.14 9.91 -0.52
C PRO A 139 -9.37 10.71 -1.80
N SER A 140 -8.94 11.98 -1.80
CA SER A 140 -9.09 12.87 -2.95
C SER A 140 -8.23 12.41 -4.14
N LEU A 141 -6.98 12.04 -3.89
CA LEU A 141 -6.05 11.52 -4.89
C LEU A 141 -6.63 10.29 -5.61
N TYR A 142 -7.05 9.28 -4.84
CA TYR A 142 -7.60 8.06 -5.41
C TYR A 142 -8.93 8.28 -6.14
N THR A 143 -9.76 9.20 -5.66
CA THR A 143 -11.00 9.59 -6.36
C THR A 143 -10.68 10.19 -7.72
N VAL A 144 -9.75 11.15 -7.78
CA VAL A 144 -9.33 11.78 -9.05
C VAL A 144 -8.70 10.76 -9.99
N CYS A 145 -7.80 9.91 -9.50
CA CYS A 145 -7.20 8.84 -10.29
C CYS A 145 -8.26 7.87 -10.83
N SER A 146 -9.24 7.48 -10.01
CA SER A 146 -10.32 6.59 -10.45
C SER A 146 -11.16 7.21 -11.58
N ILE A 147 -11.56 8.48 -11.44
CA ILE A 147 -12.27 9.20 -12.49
C ILE A 147 -11.44 9.21 -13.79
N ALA A 148 -10.14 9.49 -13.70
CA ALA A 148 -9.25 9.45 -14.85
C ALA A 148 -9.22 8.07 -15.53
N TYR A 149 -9.14 6.99 -14.74
CA TYR A 149 -9.20 5.62 -15.26
C TYR A 149 -10.55 5.27 -15.91
N LEU A 150 -11.68 5.74 -15.36
CA LEU A 150 -13.01 5.52 -15.95
C LEU A 150 -13.18 6.28 -17.26
N VAL A 151 -12.71 7.54 -17.33
CA VAL A 151 -12.70 8.31 -18.59
C VAL A 151 -11.86 7.61 -19.64
N PHE A 152 -10.68 7.14 -19.25
CA PHE A 152 -9.79 6.41 -20.14
C PHE A 152 -10.39 5.08 -20.62
N MET A 153 -11.08 4.35 -19.73
CA MET A 153 -11.83 3.14 -20.07
C MET A 153 -12.96 3.44 -21.07
N GLY A 154 -13.73 4.52 -20.86
CA GLY A 154 -14.77 4.96 -21.78
C GLY A 154 -14.22 5.26 -23.18
N PHE A 155 -13.11 5.99 -23.25
CA PHE A 155 -12.41 6.26 -24.51
C PHE A 155 -11.93 4.97 -25.19
N TRP A 156 -11.36 4.03 -24.44
CA TRP A 156 -10.90 2.76 -24.99
C TRP A 156 -12.04 1.91 -25.54
N ILE A 157 -13.14 1.79 -24.80
CA ILE A 157 -14.34 1.09 -25.26
C ILE A 157 -14.86 1.73 -26.55
N TYR A 158 -14.90 3.06 -26.62
CA TYR A 158 -15.28 3.78 -27.84
C TYR A 158 -14.39 3.40 -29.03
N LEU A 159 -13.07 3.35 -28.87
CA LEU A 159 -12.15 2.92 -29.94
C LEU A 159 -12.40 1.47 -30.36
N CYS A 160 -12.56 0.55 -29.41
CA CYS A 160 -12.87 -0.85 -29.71
C CYS A 160 -14.22 -1.03 -30.42
N LEU A 161 -15.23 -0.25 -30.03
CA LEU A 161 -16.56 -0.29 -30.66
C LEU A 161 -16.57 0.35 -32.06
N THR A 162 -15.68 1.30 -32.33
CA THR A 162 -15.53 1.91 -33.66
C THR A 162 -14.78 0.94 -34.59
N ASN A 163 -13.71 0.31 -34.10
CA ASN A 163 -12.84 -0.57 -34.88
C ASN A 163 -13.09 -2.06 -34.57
N LYS A 164 -14.36 -2.50 -34.56
CA LYS A 164 -14.76 -3.86 -34.12
C LYS A 164 -14.01 -4.99 -34.83
N ARG A 165 -13.65 -4.81 -36.11
CA ARG A 165 -12.93 -5.82 -36.90
C ARG A 165 -11.51 -6.05 -36.40
N SER A 166 -10.90 -5.08 -35.73
CA SER A 166 -9.53 -5.13 -35.19
C SER A 166 -9.49 -5.53 -33.70
N VAL A 167 -10.63 -5.82 -33.08
CA VAL A 167 -10.69 -6.14 -31.65
C VAL A 167 -10.34 -7.61 -31.40
N HIS A 168 -9.13 -7.84 -30.90
CA HIS A 168 -8.69 -9.11 -30.35
C HIS A 168 -8.88 -9.23 -28.82
N ARG A 169 -8.71 -10.45 -28.28
CA ARG A 169 -8.81 -10.77 -26.84
C ARG A 169 -7.97 -9.86 -25.94
N ILE A 170 -6.82 -9.38 -26.44
CA ILE A 170 -5.92 -8.47 -25.71
C ILE A 170 -6.63 -7.16 -25.34
N HIS A 171 -7.44 -6.59 -26.24
CA HIS A 171 -8.17 -5.34 -25.94
C HIS A 171 -9.23 -5.53 -24.86
N LEU A 172 -9.87 -6.71 -24.79
CA LEU A 172 -10.82 -7.07 -23.73
C LEU A 172 -10.11 -7.27 -22.39
N LEU A 173 -8.93 -7.91 -22.40
CA LEU A 173 -8.09 -8.04 -21.20
C LEU A 173 -7.64 -6.66 -20.69
N MET A 174 -7.21 -5.76 -21.57
CA MET A 174 -6.84 -4.39 -21.23
C MET A 174 -8.00 -3.60 -20.64
N ALA A 175 -9.20 -3.71 -21.22
CA ALA A 175 -10.41 -3.10 -20.67
C ALA A 175 -10.75 -3.65 -19.28
N GLY A 176 -10.60 -4.97 -19.08
CA GLY A 176 -10.79 -5.62 -17.77
C GLY A 176 -9.77 -5.16 -16.72
N LEU A 177 -8.50 -4.99 -17.10
CA LEU A 177 -7.46 -4.47 -16.22
C LEU A 177 -7.73 -3.04 -15.78
N LEU A 178 -8.16 -2.17 -16.69
CA LEU A 178 -8.56 -0.79 -16.35
C LEU A 178 -9.77 -0.75 -15.41
N LEU A 179 -10.78 -1.57 -15.68
CA LEU A 179 -11.96 -1.67 -14.82
C LEU A 179 -11.55 -2.09 -13.40
N MET A 180 -10.73 -3.13 -13.29
CA MET A 180 -10.26 -3.62 -11.99
C MET A 180 -9.44 -2.54 -11.26
N LYS A 181 -8.58 -1.80 -11.96
CA LYS A 181 -7.80 -0.69 -11.38
C LYS A 181 -8.69 0.44 -10.89
N ALA A 182 -9.68 0.85 -11.68
CA ALA A 182 -10.65 1.88 -11.28
C ALA A 182 -11.47 1.47 -10.06
N LEU A 183 -11.99 0.23 -10.03
CA LEU A 183 -12.75 -0.30 -8.90
C LEU A 183 -11.88 -0.40 -7.64
N ASN A 184 -10.62 -0.84 -7.77
CA ASN A 184 -9.68 -0.89 -6.65
C ASN A 184 -9.44 0.50 -6.04
N LEU A 185 -9.29 1.54 -6.88
CA LEU A 185 -9.11 2.92 -6.39
C LEU A 185 -10.38 3.49 -5.76
N ILE A 186 -11.56 3.16 -6.29
CA ILE A 186 -12.83 3.54 -5.64
C ILE A 186 -12.91 2.91 -4.26
N CYS A 187 -12.65 1.61 -4.16
CA CYS A 187 -12.62 0.90 -2.89
C CYS A 187 -11.62 1.52 -1.90
N ALA A 188 -10.41 1.84 -2.37
CA ALA A 188 -9.37 2.43 -1.54
C ALA A 188 -9.68 3.88 -1.13
N ALA A 189 -10.39 4.64 -1.99
CA ALA A 189 -10.87 5.97 -1.67
C ALA A 189 -12.00 5.90 -0.63
N GLU A 190 -12.96 4.99 -0.83
CA GLU A 190 -14.09 4.76 0.06
C GLU A 190 -13.65 4.31 1.45
N ASP A 191 -12.69 3.40 1.57
CA ASP A 191 -12.13 2.97 2.86
C ASP A 191 -11.54 4.16 3.64
N LYS A 192 -10.75 5.01 2.97
CA LYS A 192 -10.15 6.18 3.61
C LYS A 192 -11.15 7.31 3.87
N HIS A 193 -12.17 7.43 3.04
CA HIS A 193 -13.27 8.37 3.21
C HIS A 193 -14.24 7.92 4.32
N TYR A 194 -14.41 6.61 4.51
CA TYR A 194 -15.15 6.02 5.64
C TYR A 194 -14.52 6.43 6.97
N VAL A 195 -13.18 6.37 7.06
CA VAL A 195 -12.44 6.81 8.26
C VAL A 195 -12.68 8.31 8.51
N LEU A 196 -12.71 9.12 7.45
CA LEU A 196 -13.02 10.56 7.53
C LEU A 196 -14.49 10.84 7.93
N ILE A 197 -15.44 9.99 7.52
CA ILE A 197 -16.88 10.08 7.85
C ILE A 197 -17.26 9.13 9.01
N GLY A 198 -16.33 8.80 9.90
CA GLY A 198 -16.59 7.97 11.09
C GLY A 198 -17.71 8.46 12.03
N THR A 199 -18.31 9.62 11.76
CA THR A 199 -19.52 10.16 12.43
C THR A 199 -20.85 9.81 11.73
N GLY A 200 -20.85 9.25 10.51
CA GLY A 200 -22.03 9.22 9.62
C GLY A 200 -22.69 7.87 9.33
N TRP A 201 -22.23 6.77 9.93
CA TRP A 201 -22.69 5.41 9.57
C TRP A 201 -24.16 5.08 9.90
N SER A 202 -24.86 5.98 10.59
CA SER A 202 -26.29 5.85 10.88
C SER A 202 -27.20 6.24 9.72
N PHE A 203 -26.72 6.95 8.69
CA PHE A 203 -27.60 7.59 7.70
C PHE A 203 -27.76 6.83 6.38
N LEU A 204 -26.78 5.99 6.01
CA LEU A 204 -26.74 5.28 4.70
C LEU A 204 -27.44 3.91 4.68
N LYS A 205 -27.83 3.39 5.85
CA LYS A 205 -28.46 2.06 5.99
C LYS A 205 -29.82 1.90 5.26
N PRO A 206 -30.65 2.93 5.00
CA PRO A 206 -31.91 2.74 4.30
C PRO A 206 -31.90 2.95 2.78
N PHE A 207 -30.79 3.38 2.14
CA PHE A 207 -30.82 3.88 0.75
C PHE A 207 -30.06 3.05 -0.31
N LEU A 208 -29.35 1.98 0.04
CA LEU A 208 -28.58 1.19 -0.94
C LEU A 208 -29.49 0.25 -1.76
N GLN A 209 -29.39 0.33 -3.10
CA GLN A 209 -30.13 -0.52 -4.03
C GLN A 209 -29.65 -1.99 -3.96
N GLU A 210 -30.56 -2.95 -4.20
CA GLU A 210 -30.27 -4.40 -4.14
C GLU A 210 -29.10 -4.85 -5.04
N LYS A 211 -28.78 -4.10 -6.11
CA LYS A 211 -27.65 -4.37 -6.99
C LYS A 211 -26.30 -3.95 -6.39
N GLU A 212 -26.28 -2.86 -5.62
CA GLU A 212 -25.08 -2.36 -4.93
C GLU A 212 -24.74 -3.27 -3.74
N LYS A 213 -25.76 -3.78 -3.04
CA LYS A 213 -25.60 -4.79 -1.98
C LYS A 213 -24.87 -6.06 -2.45
N LYS A 214 -25.14 -6.54 -3.67
CA LYS A 214 -24.46 -7.73 -4.22
C LYS A 214 -22.97 -7.50 -4.50
N VAL A 215 -22.62 -6.32 -4.99
CA VAL A 215 -21.21 -5.95 -5.22
C VAL A 215 -20.51 -5.80 -3.87
N LEU A 216 -21.11 -5.09 -2.92
CA LEU A 216 -20.60 -4.94 -1.55
C LEU A 216 -20.48 -6.29 -0.82
N MET A 217 -21.42 -7.23 -1.03
CA MET A 217 -21.39 -8.57 -0.43
C MET A 217 -20.22 -9.45 -0.93
N ILE A 218 -19.65 -9.16 -2.10
CA ILE A 218 -18.46 -9.85 -2.63
C ILE A 218 -17.19 -9.07 -2.28
N VAL A 219 -17.25 -7.74 -2.38
CA VAL A 219 -16.11 -6.84 -2.13
C VAL A 219 -15.76 -6.78 -0.64
N ILE A 220 -16.73 -6.77 0.27
CA ILE A 220 -16.48 -6.71 1.73
C ILE A 220 -15.73 -7.96 2.23
N PRO A 221 -16.11 -9.20 1.91
CA PRO A 221 -15.33 -10.36 2.32
C PRO A 221 -13.91 -10.38 1.72
N LEU A 222 -13.76 -9.92 0.47
CA LEU A 222 -12.46 -9.84 -0.19
C LEU A 222 -11.57 -8.76 0.44
N GLN A 223 -12.16 -7.62 0.82
CA GLN A 223 -11.51 -6.55 1.57
C GLN A 223 -11.20 -6.96 3.00
N VAL A 224 -12.08 -7.70 3.67
CA VAL A 224 -11.82 -8.28 4.99
C VAL A 224 -10.65 -9.26 4.90
N LEU A 225 -10.57 -10.08 3.84
CA LEU A 225 -9.43 -10.98 3.63
C LEU A 225 -8.13 -10.20 3.37
N ALA A 226 -8.18 -9.14 2.56
CA ALA A 226 -7.05 -8.27 2.26
C ALA A 226 -6.61 -7.46 3.50
N ASN A 227 -7.55 -6.99 4.32
CA ASN A 227 -7.30 -6.28 5.55
C ASN A 227 -6.79 -7.22 6.63
N VAL A 228 -7.29 -8.45 6.73
CA VAL A 228 -6.72 -9.50 7.59
C VAL A 228 -5.29 -9.82 7.15
N ALA A 229 -5.02 -9.94 5.84
CA ALA A 229 -3.65 -10.14 5.35
C ALA A 229 -2.74 -8.94 5.66
N SER A 230 -3.24 -7.71 5.50
CA SER A 230 -2.52 -6.48 5.84
C SER A 230 -2.28 -6.35 7.35
N VAL A 231 -3.25 -6.73 8.18
CA VAL A 231 -3.12 -6.75 9.64
C VAL A 231 -2.14 -7.82 10.08
N VAL A 232 -2.14 -9.02 9.49
CA VAL A 232 -1.14 -10.05 9.78
C VAL A 232 0.28 -9.60 9.41
N ILE A 233 0.43 -8.87 8.30
CA ILE A 233 1.71 -8.27 7.90
C ILE A 233 2.07 -7.06 8.80
N GLY A 234 1.07 -6.31 9.28
CA GLY A 234 1.25 -5.19 10.21
C GLY A 234 1.54 -5.62 11.65
N GLU A 235 1.02 -6.77 12.08
CA GLU A 235 1.23 -7.38 13.40
C GLU A 235 2.62 -8.02 13.55
N THR A 236 3.29 -8.34 12.44
CA THR A 236 4.75 -8.60 12.41
C THR A 236 5.56 -7.31 12.55
N GLY A 237 5.13 -6.42 13.44
CA GLY A 237 5.66 -5.08 13.64
C GLY A 237 7.18 -5.03 13.87
N PRO A 238 7.75 -3.82 14.02
CA PRO A 238 9.20 -3.55 14.07
C PRO A 238 9.96 -4.17 15.26
N PHE A 239 9.32 -5.06 16.03
CA PHE A 239 9.80 -5.61 17.29
C PHE A 239 10.29 -7.06 17.18
N ILE A 240 10.22 -7.70 16.01
CA ILE A 240 11.02 -8.90 15.77
C ILE A 240 12.45 -8.42 15.53
N ARG A 241 13.41 -9.07 16.20
CA ARG A 241 14.86 -8.83 16.13
C ARG A 241 15.42 -8.81 14.68
N ASP A 242 14.60 -9.21 13.71
CA ASP A 242 14.88 -9.30 12.28
C ASP A 242 14.00 -8.41 11.39
N TRP A 243 13.18 -7.46 11.88
CA TRP A 243 12.31 -6.65 11.00
C TRP A 243 13.09 -5.85 9.94
N VAL A 244 14.22 -5.26 10.34
CA VAL A 244 15.16 -4.61 9.41
C VAL A 244 15.74 -5.65 8.44
N THR A 245 16.13 -6.82 8.95
CA THR A 245 16.64 -7.95 8.14
C THR A 245 15.59 -8.44 7.14
N TRP A 246 14.32 -8.52 7.53
CA TRP A 246 13.20 -8.96 6.68
C TRP A 246 12.87 -7.92 5.63
N ASN A 247 12.85 -6.63 5.95
CA ASN A 247 12.71 -5.58 4.94
C ASN A 247 13.90 -5.59 3.96
N GLN A 248 15.12 -5.84 4.43
CA GLN A 248 16.29 -6.03 3.56
C GLN A 248 16.18 -7.31 2.72
N VAL A 249 15.66 -8.40 3.28
CA VAL A 249 15.41 -9.67 2.57
C VAL A 249 14.32 -9.50 1.53
N PHE A 250 13.20 -8.83 1.84
CA PHE A 250 12.14 -8.55 0.87
C PHE A 250 12.66 -7.68 -0.27
N LEU A 251 13.46 -6.66 0.02
CA LEU A 251 14.11 -5.84 -1.00
C LEU A 251 15.09 -6.65 -1.86
N LEU A 252 15.87 -7.55 -1.24
CA LEU A 252 16.80 -8.43 -1.96
C LEU A 252 16.06 -9.46 -2.82
N VAL A 253 14.95 -10.02 -2.33
CA VAL A 253 14.06 -10.89 -3.10
C VAL A 253 13.43 -10.14 -4.26
N ASP A 254 12.93 -8.92 -4.05
CA ASP A 254 12.38 -8.09 -5.13
C ASP A 254 13.43 -7.77 -6.19
N ILE A 255 14.67 -7.46 -5.80
CA ILE A 255 15.79 -7.27 -6.74
C ILE A 255 16.10 -8.57 -7.51
N ILE A 256 16.17 -9.71 -6.82
CA ILE A 256 16.41 -11.02 -7.46
C ILE A 256 15.28 -11.36 -8.43
N CYS A 257 14.02 -11.14 -8.06
CA CYS A 257 12.86 -11.36 -8.93
C CYS A 257 12.88 -10.41 -10.13
N CYS A 258 13.23 -9.14 -9.95
CA CYS A 258 13.39 -8.18 -11.04
C CYS A 258 14.50 -8.58 -12.01
N CYS A 259 15.62 -9.12 -11.52
CA CYS A 259 16.68 -9.68 -12.34
C CYS A 259 16.26 -11.00 -13.02
N ALA A 260 15.52 -11.86 -12.33
CA ALA A 260 15.04 -13.13 -12.85
C ALA A 260 14.07 -12.94 -14.02
N ILE A 261 13.25 -11.87 -14.03
CA ILE A 261 12.37 -11.52 -15.15
C ILE A 261 13.17 -11.20 -16.43
N ILE A 262 14.41 -10.71 -16.31
CA ILE A 262 15.27 -10.41 -17.48
C ILE A 262 15.73 -11.69 -18.19
N PHE A 263 15.90 -12.80 -17.46
CA PHE A 263 16.46 -14.03 -18.01
C PHE A 263 15.56 -14.70 -19.08
N PRO A 264 14.25 -14.95 -18.84
CA PRO A 264 13.32 -15.43 -19.86
C PRO A 264 13.22 -14.50 -21.08
N ILE A 265 13.45 -13.20 -20.89
CA ILE A 265 13.37 -12.19 -21.95
C ILE A 265 14.61 -12.27 -22.84
N VAL A 266 15.81 -12.31 -22.27
CA VAL A 266 17.05 -12.51 -23.04
C VAL A 266 17.02 -13.86 -23.75
N TRP A 267 16.52 -14.89 -23.07
CA TRP A 267 16.35 -16.23 -23.65
C TRP A 267 15.35 -16.24 -24.80
N SER A 268 14.18 -15.62 -24.62
CA SER A 268 13.15 -15.50 -25.66
C SER A 268 13.66 -14.72 -26.86
N ILE A 269 14.38 -13.61 -26.66
CA ILE A 269 15.00 -12.83 -27.74
C ILE A 269 16.05 -13.65 -28.49
N ARG A 270 16.90 -14.41 -27.78
CA ARG A 270 17.91 -15.28 -28.40
C ARG A 270 17.27 -16.41 -29.20
N SER A 271 16.31 -17.12 -28.60
CA SER A 271 15.58 -18.20 -29.27
C SER A 271 14.84 -17.71 -30.50
N LEU A 272 14.14 -16.57 -30.42
CA LEU A 272 13.44 -15.97 -31.57
C LEU A 272 14.42 -15.50 -32.67
N ARG A 273 15.60 -14.99 -32.31
CA ARG A 273 16.67 -14.64 -33.27
C ARG A 273 17.30 -15.85 -33.93
N GLU A 274 17.45 -16.95 -33.22
CA GLU A 274 17.99 -18.19 -33.77
C GLU A 274 16.96 -18.82 -34.74
N THR A 275 15.69 -18.86 -34.35
CA THR A 275 14.61 -19.34 -35.24
C THR A 275 14.40 -18.44 -36.46
N SER A 276 14.63 -17.12 -36.35
CA SER A 276 14.54 -16.21 -37.50
C SER A 276 15.64 -16.42 -38.53
N LYS A 277 16.85 -16.86 -38.13
CA LYS A 277 17.96 -17.10 -39.08
C LYS A 277 17.75 -18.32 -39.96
N THR A 278 16.91 -19.26 -39.53
CA THR A 278 16.64 -20.52 -40.25
C THR A 278 15.33 -20.50 -41.03
N ASP A 279 14.49 -19.48 -40.85
CA ASP A 279 13.17 -19.37 -41.47
C ASP A 279 13.24 -18.38 -42.65
N GLY A 280 12.68 -18.72 -43.80
CA GLY A 280 12.60 -17.85 -44.99
C GLY A 280 11.78 -16.58 -44.80
N LYS A 281 11.37 -16.29 -43.55
CA LYS A 281 10.61 -15.13 -43.07
C LYS A 281 11.41 -14.35 -42.00
N ALA A 282 12.73 -14.38 -42.10
CA ALA A 282 13.68 -13.82 -41.13
C ALA A 282 13.39 -12.35 -40.77
N ALA A 283 13.14 -11.52 -41.80
CA ALA A 283 12.83 -10.10 -41.65
C ALA A 283 11.59 -9.85 -40.79
N ARG A 284 10.52 -10.61 -41.04
CA ARG A 284 9.23 -10.54 -40.35
C ARG A 284 9.34 -10.92 -38.88
N ASN A 285 10.09 -11.98 -38.58
CA ASN A 285 10.34 -12.40 -37.20
C ASN A 285 11.22 -11.38 -36.45
N LEU A 286 12.15 -10.71 -37.13
CA LEU A 286 13.01 -9.67 -36.56
C LEU A 286 12.27 -8.37 -36.24
N ALA A 287 11.38 -7.91 -37.12
CA ALA A 287 10.53 -6.74 -36.91
C ALA A 287 9.58 -6.93 -35.71
N LYS A 288 8.88 -8.07 -35.65
CA LYS A 288 8.08 -8.46 -34.46
C LYS A 288 8.93 -8.47 -33.18
N LEU A 289 10.17 -8.94 -33.25
CA LEU A 289 11.11 -8.97 -32.13
C LEU A 289 11.46 -7.58 -31.59
N GLN A 290 11.68 -6.60 -32.47
CA GLN A 290 11.97 -5.21 -32.06
C GLN A 290 10.75 -4.56 -31.37
N LEU A 291 9.56 -4.85 -31.89
CA LEU A 291 8.29 -4.36 -31.38
C LEU A 291 7.96 -4.93 -29.98
N PHE A 292 8.21 -6.23 -29.78
CA PHE A 292 8.12 -6.88 -28.46
C PHE A 292 9.19 -6.38 -27.49
N ARG A 293 10.41 -6.09 -27.97
CA ARG A 293 11.50 -5.55 -27.14
C ARG A 293 11.12 -4.20 -26.52
N GLN A 294 10.47 -3.30 -27.26
CA GLN A 294 10.00 -2.02 -26.72
C GLN A 294 8.95 -2.22 -25.62
N PHE A 295 7.98 -3.13 -25.85
CA PHE A 295 6.99 -3.50 -24.83
C PHE A 295 7.64 -4.07 -23.56
N TYR A 296 8.62 -4.97 -23.71
CA TYR A 296 9.33 -5.52 -22.55
C TYR A 296 10.11 -4.47 -21.76
N ILE A 297 10.82 -3.57 -22.44
CA ILE A 297 11.54 -2.47 -21.77
C ILE A 297 10.57 -1.58 -20.99
N LEU A 298 9.40 -1.28 -21.54
CA LEU A 298 8.35 -0.51 -20.87
C LEU A 298 7.83 -1.22 -19.61
N VAL A 299 7.49 -2.51 -19.70
CA VAL A 299 7.01 -3.31 -18.57
C VAL A 299 8.07 -3.39 -17.47
N ILE A 300 9.32 -3.66 -17.84
CA ILE A 300 10.44 -3.69 -16.90
C ILE A 300 10.60 -2.32 -16.23
N GLY A 301 10.65 -1.23 -17.00
CA GLY A 301 10.78 0.12 -16.46
C GLY A 301 9.68 0.46 -15.44
N TYR A 302 8.43 0.09 -15.75
CA TYR A 302 7.30 0.22 -14.84
C TYR A 302 7.47 -0.60 -13.55
N LEU A 303 7.87 -1.87 -13.65
CA LEU A 303 8.12 -2.73 -12.49
C LEU A 303 9.26 -2.20 -11.61
N TYR A 304 10.38 -1.78 -12.20
CA TYR A 304 11.51 -1.22 -11.45
C TYR A 304 11.11 0.08 -10.74
N PHE A 305 10.37 0.95 -11.42
CA PHE A 305 9.88 2.18 -10.79
C PHE A 305 8.95 1.88 -9.61
N THR A 306 7.95 1.04 -9.80
CA THR A 306 6.96 0.73 -8.75
C THR A 306 7.54 -0.10 -7.60
N ARG A 307 8.52 -0.97 -7.85
CA ARG A 307 9.11 -1.81 -6.80
C ARG A 307 10.23 -1.13 -6.03
N ILE A 308 11.09 -0.39 -6.72
CA ILE A 308 12.28 0.20 -6.10
C ILE A 308 12.05 1.68 -5.79
N VAL A 309 11.63 2.47 -6.78
CA VAL A 309 11.52 3.93 -6.61
C VAL A 309 10.38 4.28 -5.66
N VAL A 310 9.19 3.70 -5.81
CA VAL A 310 8.07 3.95 -4.90
C VAL A 310 8.37 3.46 -3.48
N PHE A 311 9.02 2.30 -3.32
CA PHE A 311 9.46 1.80 -2.01
C PHE A 311 10.48 2.75 -1.36
N ALA A 312 11.47 3.22 -2.13
CA ALA A 312 12.44 4.20 -1.67
C ALA A 312 11.74 5.50 -1.25
N LEU A 313 10.83 6.01 -2.08
CA LEU A 313 10.01 7.20 -1.76
C LEU A 313 9.22 7.00 -0.47
N LYS A 314 8.59 5.84 -0.26
CA LYS A 314 7.87 5.52 0.97
C LYS A 314 8.78 5.49 2.20
N THR A 315 10.04 5.10 2.04
CA THR A 315 11.01 5.04 3.13
C THR A 315 11.61 6.41 3.46
N ILE A 316 11.88 7.26 2.46
CA ILE A 316 12.54 8.55 2.67
C ILE A 316 11.55 9.70 2.88
N ALA A 317 10.30 9.56 2.43
CA ALA A 317 9.31 10.61 2.58
C ALA A 317 8.99 10.79 4.07
N ALA A 318 9.13 12.03 4.54
CA ALA A 318 8.66 12.39 5.88
C ALA A 318 7.19 11.99 6.05
N TYR A 319 6.77 11.64 7.27
CA TYR A 319 5.45 11.09 7.55
C TYR A 319 4.28 11.90 6.96
N LYS A 320 4.40 13.24 6.88
CA LYS A 320 3.41 14.14 6.26
C LYS A 320 3.27 13.99 4.74
N TYR A 321 4.34 13.56 4.06
CA TYR A 321 4.41 13.45 2.59
C TYR A 321 4.32 12.00 2.11
N GLN A 322 3.90 11.06 2.96
CA GLN A 322 3.69 9.66 2.59
C GLN A 322 2.68 9.48 1.42
N TRP A 323 1.77 10.43 1.22
CA TRP A 323 0.88 10.42 0.06
C TRP A 323 1.60 10.59 -1.28
N VAL A 324 2.80 11.17 -1.30
CA VAL A 324 3.57 11.41 -2.54
C VAL A 324 4.01 10.10 -3.19
N SER A 325 4.40 9.08 -2.41
CA SER A 325 4.76 7.78 -2.97
C SER A 325 3.57 7.11 -3.66
N ASN A 326 2.38 7.24 -3.07
CA ASN A 326 1.13 6.75 -3.66
C ASN A 326 0.78 7.52 -4.95
N ALA A 327 0.96 8.84 -4.95
CA ALA A 327 0.74 9.65 -6.14
C ALA A 327 1.72 9.29 -7.27
N ALA A 328 2.99 9.05 -6.95
CA ALA A 328 4.00 8.61 -7.91
C ALA A 328 3.68 7.23 -8.50
N GLU A 329 3.22 6.30 -7.67
CA GLU A 329 2.78 4.97 -8.10
C GLU A 329 1.61 5.06 -9.09
N GLU A 330 0.56 5.80 -8.75
CA GLU A 330 -0.61 5.96 -9.61
C GLU A 330 -0.28 6.72 -10.90
N ALA A 331 0.59 7.74 -10.85
CA ALA A 331 1.07 8.44 -12.04
C ALA A 331 1.85 7.50 -12.98
N ALA A 332 2.74 6.66 -12.44
CA ALA A 332 3.49 5.68 -13.22
C ALA A 332 2.56 4.62 -13.82
N SER A 333 1.55 4.14 -13.07
CA SER A 333 0.53 3.24 -13.60
C SER A 333 -0.26 3.89 -14.73
N LEU A 334 -0.75 5.12 -14.56
CA LEU A 334 -1.49 5.86 -15.60
C LEU A 334 -0.65 6.01 -16.88
N LEU A 335 0.61 6.41 -16.76
CA LEU A 335 1.53 6.52 -17.89
C LEU A 335 1.74 5.17 -18.58
N PHE A 336 1.98 4.12 -17.81
CA PHE A 336 2.14 2.77 -18.34
C PHE A 336 0.90 2.34 -19.14
N TYR A 337 -0.30 2.51 -18.59
CA TYR A 337 -1.55 2.20 -19.29
C TYR A 337 -1.72 3.05 -20.56
N ALA A 338 -1.43 4.35 -20.51
CA ALA A 338 -1.52 5.22 -21.68
C ALA A 338 -0.61 4.74 -22.83
N VAL A 339 0.65 4.43 -22.53
CA VAL A 339 1.62 3.93 -23.53
C VAL A 339 1.20 2.56 -24.05
N MET A 340 0.77 1.64 -23.17
CA MET A 340 0.27 0.33 -23.55
C MET A 340 -0.90 0.42 -24.54
N PHE A 341 -1.83 1.32 -24.29
CA PHE A 341 -3.03 1.48 -25.11
C PHE A 341 -2.71 2.14 -26.44
N TYR A 342 -1.72 3.03 -26.47
CA TYR A 342 -1.19 3.58 -27.72
C TYR A 342 -0.57 2.47 -28.59
N MET A 343 0.29 1.63 -28.00
CA MET A 343 0.97 0.53 -28.71
C MET A 343 -0.02 -0.51 -29.25
N PHE A 344 -1.00 -0.90 -28.43
CA PHE A 344 -1.96 -1.95 -28.78
C PHE A 344 -3.32 -1.40 -29.22
N ARG A 345 -3.37 -0.18 -29.77
CA ARG A 345 -4.63 0.42 -30.23
C ARG A 345 -5.28 -0.46 -31.32
N PRO A 346 -6.61 -0.68 -31.27
CA PRO A 346 -7.30 -1.42 -32.32
C PRO A 346 -7.32 -0.59 -33.61
N LEU A 347 -6.43 -0.87 -34.54
CA LEU A 347 -6.36 -0.29 -35.89
C LEU A 347 -6.48 -1.42 -36.92
N GLU A 348 -6.98 -1.15 -38.13
CA GLU A 348 -7.10 -2.17 -39.18
C GLU A 348 -5.74 -2.74 -39.60
N LYS A 349 -4.70 -1.91 -39.64
CA LYS A 349 -3.29 -2.32 -39.76
C LYS A 349 -2.53 -1.78 -38.55
N ASN A 350 -2.40 -2.58 -37.51
CA ASN A 350 -1.50 -2.28 -36.40
C ASN A 350 -0.25 -3.14 -36.59
N GLU A 351 0.95 -2.54 -36.58
CA GLU A 351 2.26 -3.23 -36.72
C GLU A 351 2.43 -4.40 -35.74
N TYR A 352 1.76 -4.37 -34.59
CA TYR A 352 1.72 -5.47 -33.62
C TYR A 352 0.89 -6.70 -34.07
N PHE A 353 -0.02 -6.51 -35.03
CA PHE A 353 -1.02 -7.50 -35.44
C PHE A 353 -0.99 -7.85 -36.94
N VAL A 354 -0.57 -6.93 -37.82
CA VAL A 354 -0.52 -7.09 -39.27
C VAL A 354 0.79 -6.49 -39.78
N ILE A 355 1.67 -7.32 -40.35
CA ILE A 355 2.70 -6.85 -41.29
C ILE A 355 2.10 -7.15 -42.66
N ASP A 356 1.93 -6.13 -43.49
CA ASP A 356 1.40 -6.27 -44.86
C ASP A 356 2.45 -6.86 -45.80
N GLU A 357 2.00 -7.56 -46.85
CA GLU A 357 2.85 -8.19 -47.86
C GLU A 357 3.79 -7.18 -48.58
N GLU A 358 3.45 -5.89 -48.65
CA GLU A 358 4.31 -4.84 -49.22
C GLU A 358 5.53 -4.49 -48.33
N GLU A 359 5.36 -4.51 -47.00
CA GLU A 359 6.50 -4.36 -46.06
C GLU A 359 7.36 -5.62 -46.01
N GLU A 360 6.77 -6.78 -46.31
CA GLU A 360 7.46 -8.06 -46.49
C GLU A 360 8.42 -7.99 -47.70
N GLU A 361 7.98 -7.46 -48.84
CA GLU A 361 8.82 -7.27 -50.03
C GLU A 361 9.91 -6.19 -49.83
N ALA A 362 9.59 -5.07 -49.16
CA ALA A 362 10.56 -4.00 -48.90
C ALA A 362 11.68 -4.42 -47.92
N ALA A 363 11.34 -5.19 -46.88
CA ALA A 363 12.31 -5.70 -45.92
C ALA A 363 13.15 -6.86 -46.49
N GLU A 364 12.58 -7.68 -47.38
CA GLU A 364 13.34 -8.69 -48.13
C GLU A 364 14.34 -8.06 -49.12
N MET A 365 13.98 -6.96 -49.78
CA MET A 365 14.88 -6.22 -50.67
C MET A 365 16.06 -5.60 -49.91
N ALA A 366 15.81 -4.96 -48.76
CA ALA A 366 16.88 -4.36 -47.95
C ALA A 366 17.88 -5.39 -47.41
N LEU A 367 17.43 -6.61 -47.06
CA LEU A 367 18.32 -7.68 -46.61
C LEU A 367 19.09 -8.34 -47.75
N LYS A 368 18.52 -8.44 -48.96
CA LYS A 368 19.27 -8.89 -50.14
C LYS A 368 20.38 -7.91 -50.49
N ASP A 369 20.14 -6.61 -50.39
CA ASP A 369 21.16 -5.60 -50.64
C ASP A 369 22.32 -5.71 -49.63
N GLU A 370 22.05 -6.00 -48.35
CA GLU A 370 23.10 -6.22 -47.33
C GLU A 370 23.85 -7.56 -47.50
N GLU A 371 23.21 -8.61 -48.02
CA GLU A 371 23.86 -9.92 -48.28
C GLU A 371 24.71 -9.91 -49.57
N PHE A 372 24.46 -8.98 -50.50
CA PHE A 372 25.26 -8.81 -51.72
C PHE A 372 26.51 -7.92 -51.53
N GLU A 373 26.62 -7.16 -50.43
CA GLU A 373 27.79 -6.32 -50.12
C GLU A 373 28.85 -7.00 -49.23
N LEU A 374 28.63 -8.27 -48.84
CA LEU A 374 29.53 -9.09 -48.01
C LEU A 374 30.12 -10.25 -48.82
#